data_AF-A0A7Z9MHH2-F1
#
_entry.id   AF-A0A7Z9MHH2-F1
#
_cell.length_a   1.000
_cell.length_b   1.000
_cell.length_c   1.000
_cell.angle_alpha   90.00
_cell.angle_beta   90.00
_cell.angle_gamma   90.00
#
_symmetry.space_group_name_H-M   'P 1'
#
loop_
_entity.id
_entity.type
_entity.pdbx_description
1 polymer ?
#
loop_
_entity_poly.entity_id
_entity_poly.type
_entity_poly.pdbx_seq_one_letter_code
_entity_poly.pdbx_strand_id
1 'polypeptide(L)' 'MFKAQLLEHLPAAIFVFILGSCVGSFLNVVVYRLPRNIRLLTPPSCCPSCNHQLRFFRENLPIIGWLS' A
#
# COMPACT_ATOMS: atom_id res chain seq x y z
N MET A 1 -22.82 -14.32 -23.28
CA MET A 1 -21.49 -14.49 -23.93
C MET A 1 -20.45 -13.51 -23.39
N PHE A 2 -20.65 -12.17 -23.49
CA PHE A 2 -19.70 -11.17 -22.97
C PHE A 2 -19.44 -11.23 -21.44
N LYS A 3 -20.45 -11.55 -20.62
CA LYS A 3 -20.33 -11.68 -19.15
C LYS A 3 -19.43 -12.85 -18.70
N ALA A 4 -19.41 -13.95 -19.44
CA ALA A 4 -18.63 -15.13 -19.07
C ALA A 4 -17.12 -14.85 -19.19
N GLN A 5 -16.71 -14.19 -20.28
CA GLN A 5 -15.32 -13.81 -20.52
C GLN A 5 -14.79 -12.81 -19.47
N LEU A 6 -15.63 -11.92 -18.95
CA LEU A 6 -15.23 -10.99 -17.88
C LEU A 6 -15.02 -11.70 -16.54
N LEU A 7 -15.88 -12.68 -16.21
CA LEU A 7 -15.78 -13.47 -14.98
C LEU A 7 -14.51 -14.35 -14.96
N GLU A 8 -14.07 -14.84 -16.12
CA GLU A 8 -12.84 -15.63 -16.23
C GLU A 8 -11.57 -14.82 -15.91
N HIS A 9 -11.56 -13.52 -16.20
CA HIS A 9 -10.43 -12.65 -15.89
C HIS A 9 -10.50 -12.04 -14.48
N LEU A 10 -11.62 -12.20 -13.77
CA LEU A 10 -11.82 -11.64 -12.44
C LEU A 10 -10.73 -12.07 -11.43
N PRO A 11 -10.31 -13.35 -11.34
CA PRO A 11 -9.26 -13.76 -10.41
C PRO A 11 -7.92 -13.11 -10.72
N ALA A 12 -7.56 -13.03 -12.01
CA ALA A 12 -6.34 -12.37 -12.45
C ALA A 12 -6.38 -10.86 -12.15
N ALA A 13 -7.52 -10.21 -12.37
CA ALA A 13 -7.71 -8.80 -12.06
C ALA A 13 -7.59 -8.53 -10.55
N ILE A 14 -8.19 -9.36 -9.70
CA ILE A 14 -8.07 -9.26 -8.23
C ILE A 14 -6.61 -9.44 -7.81
N PHE A 15 -5.91 -10.43 -8.37
CA PHE A 15 -4.51 -10.67 -8.07
C PHE A 15 -3.63 -9.46 -8.44
N VAL A 16 -3.80 -8.94 -9.67
CA VAL A 16 -3.07 -7.75 -10.13
C VAL A 16 -3.43 -6.52 -9.29
N PHE A 17 -4.68 -6.37 -8.87
CA PHE A 17 -5.10 -5.28 -8.00
C PHE A 17 -4.43 -5.34 -6.63
N ILE A 18 -4.45 -6.51 -5.97
CA ILE A 18 -3.81 -6.71 -4.66
C ILE A 18 -2.31 -6.45 -4.79
N LEU A 19 -1.64 -7.09 -5.75
CA LEU A 19 -0.20 -6.93 -5.95
C LEU A 19 0.16 -5.48 -6.30
N GLY A 20 -0.59 -4.86 -7.20
CA GLY A 20 -0.42 -3.47 -7.59
C GLY A 20 -0.61 -2.51 -6.41
N SER A 21 -1.59 -2.75 -5.54
CA SER A 21 -1.81 -1.95 -4.33
C SER A 21 -0.65 -2.08 -3.34
N CYS A 22 -0.09 -3.29 -3.16
CA CYS A 22 1.07 -3.52 -2.31
C CYS A 22 2.32 -2.81 -2.86
N VAL A 23 2.56 -2.91 -4.17
CA VAL A 23 3.67 -2.24 -4.84
C VAL A 23 3.53 -0.72 -4.73
N GLY A 24 2.34 -0.18 -5.01
CA GLY A 24 2.08 1.26 -4.90
C GLY A 24 2.27 1.79 -3.46
N SER A 25 1.80 1.04 -2.46
CA SER A 25 2.01 1.37 -1.05
C SER A 25 3.51 1.45 -0.68
N PHE A 26 4.30 0.47 -1.12
CA PHE A 26 5.75 0.46 -0.90
C PHE A 26 6.46 1.62 -1.62
N LEU A 27 6.10 1.88 -2.89
CA LEU A 27 6.68 2.99 -3.65
C LEU A 27 6.43 4.34 -2.99
N ASN A 28 5.29 4.53 -2.33
CA ASN A 28 5.02 5.75 -1.56
C ASN A 28 6.04 5.94 -0.42
N VAL A 29 6.42 4.86 0.27
CA VAL A 29 7.48 4.89 1.29
C VAL A 29 8.82 5.25 0.67
N VAL A 30 9.15 4.67 -0.50
CA VAL A 30 10.42 4.94 -1.20
C VAL A 30 10.51 6.42 -1.61
N VAL A 31 9.47 6.95 -2.26
CA VAL A 31 9.42 8.36 -2.70
C VAL A 31 9.56 9.32 -1.51
N TYR A 32 8.98 8.98 -0.35
CA TYR A 32 9.13 9.79 0.85
C TYR A 32 10.52 9.72 1.48
N ARG A 33 11.07 8.50 1.66
CA ARG A 33 12.27 8.25 2.47
C ARG A 33 13.58 8.43 1.70
N LEU A 34 13.64 8.01 0.44
CA LEU A 34 14.85 7.99 -0.37
C LEU A 34 15.49 9.38 -0.55
N PRO A 35 14.76 10.46 -0.95
CA PRO A 35 15.36 11.80 -1.07
C PRO A 35 15.79 12.40 0.27
N ARG A 36 15.29 11.84 1.39
CA ARG A 36 15.62 12.28 2.75
C ARG A 36 16.73 11.46 3.40
N ASN A 37 17.34 10.52 2.67
CA ASN A 37 18.34 9.57 3.19
C ASN A 37 17.87 8.79 4.44
N ILE A 38 16.56 8.55 4.54
CA ILE A 38 15.98 7.74 5.63
C ILE A 38 16.01 6.27 5.19
N ARG A 39 16.42 5.37 6.08
CA ARG A 39 16.40 3.92 5.81
C ARG A 39 14.95 3.44 5.57
N LEU A 40 14.77 2.49 4.65
CA LEU A 40 13.43 2.02 4.27
C LEU A 40 12.79 1.11 5.33
N LEU A 41 13.60 0.28 5.98
CA LEU A 41 13.15 -0.69 6.99
C LEU A 41 13.08 -0.11 8.40
N THR A 42 13.91 0.89 8.70
CA THR A 42 14.04 1.50 10.03
C THR A 42 14.17 3.02 9.91
N PRO A 43 13.71 3.82 10.87
CA PRO A 43 12.78 3.48 11.96
C PRO A 43 11.38 3.09 11.42
N PRO A 44 10.53 2.46 12.25
CA PRO A 44 9.15 2.15 11.88
C PRO A 44 8.40 3.42 11.42
N SER A 45 7.34 3.23 10.64
CA SER A 45 6.53 4.34 10.14
C SER A 45 5.88 5.10 11.30
N CYS A 46 6.01 6.43 11.30
CA CYS A 46 5.41 7.32 12.29
C CYS A 46 4.65 8.45 11.56
N CYS A 47 3.58 8.94 12.17
CA CYS A 47 2.85 10.10 11.68
C CYS A 47 3.73 11.37 11.81
N PRO A 48 3.97 12.14 10.73
CA PRO A 48 4.82 13.33 10.79
C PRO A 48 4.21 14.49 11.58
N SER A 49 2.89 14.48 11.81
CA SER A 49 2.20 15.57 12.53
C SER A 49 2.14 15.37 14.04
N CYS A 50 1.94 14.14 14.52
CA CYS A 50 1.75 13.85 15.94
C CYS A 50 2.79 12.89 16.53
N ASN A 51 3.70 12.37 15.69
CA ASN A 51 4.79 11.46 16.07
C ASN A 51 4.35 10.12 16.69
N HIS A 52 3.08 9.74 16.59
CA HIS A 52 2.63 8.40 16.95
C HIS A 52 3.15 7.36 15.96
N GLN A 53 3.44 6.15 16.47
CA GLN A 53 3.89 5.02 15.68
C GLN A 53 2.71 4.35 14.98
N LEU A 54 2.77 4.26 13.65
CA LEU A 54 1.68 3.71 12.83
C LEU A 54 1.57 2.19 13.01
N ARG A 55 0.34 1.72 13.24
CA ARG A 55 0.01 0.30 13.35
C ARG A 55 -0.10 -0.33 11.97
N PHE A 56 0.66 -1.40 11.76
CA PHE A 56 0.72 -2.12 10.48
C PHE A 56 -0.67 -2.50 9.94
N PHE A 57 -1.53 -3.10 10.77
CA PHE A 57 -2.80 -3.69 10.34
C PHE A 57 -3.92 -2.70 10.00
N ARG A 58 -3.80 -1.42 10.38
CA ARG A 58 -4.85 -0.43 10.12
C ARG A 58 -4.34 0.77 9.33
N GLU A 59 -3.22 1.36 9.74
CA GLU A 59 -2.78 2.65 9.22
C GLU A 59 -1.74 2.51 8.09
N ASN A 60 -1.06 1.35 7.99
CA ASN A 60 -0.04 1.10 6.97
C ASN A 60 -0.50 0.12 5.86
N LEU A 61 -1.80 -0.16 5.78
CA LEU A 61 -2.39 -1.06 4.78
C LEU A 61 -2.74 -0.29 3.50
N PRO A 62 -2.47 -0.82 2.29
CA PRO A 62 -2.80 -0.12 1.05
C PRO A 62 -4.28 0.25 1.02
N ILE A 63 -4.59 1.49 0.65
CA ILE A 63 -5.94 2.05 0.50
C ILE A 63 -6.70 2.20 1.84
N ILE A 64 -6.72 1.16 2.67
CA ILE A 64 -7.50 1.09 3.91
C ILE A 64 -6.97 2.05 4.98
N GLY A 65 -5.66 2.29 5.04
CA GLY A 65 -5.08 3.23 6.01
C GLY A 65 -5.49 4.69 5.87
N TRP A 66 -6.19 5.05 4.78
CA TRP A 66 -6.74 6.40 4.59
C TRP A 66 -8.10 6.60 5.26
N LEU A 67 -8.77 5.52 5.65
CA LEU A 67 -10.09 5.55 6.30
C LEU A 67 -10.00 5.60 7.83
N SER A 68 -8.79 5.51 8.39
CA SER A 68 -8.51 5.50 9.84
C SER A 68 -8.08 6.84 10.39
#